data_AF-A0A6M1ZI02-F1
#
_entry.id   AF-A0A6M1ZI02-F1
#
_cell.length_a   1.000
_cell.length_b   1.000
_cell.length_c   1.000
_cell.angle_alpha   90.00
_cell.angle_beta   90.00
_cell.angle_gamma   90.00
#
_symmetry.space_group_name_H-M   'P 1'
#
loop_
_entity.id
_entity.type
_entity.pdbx_description
1 polymer ?
#
loop_
_entity_poly.entity_id
_entity_poly.type
_entity_poly.pdbx_seq_one_letter_code
_entity_poly.pdbx_strand_id
1 'polypeptide(L)'
;RRSPEHLINAGRVTSKIIDPQMKNELYHKIAQKTFPTNHLGHAERIALLITDSRLKNMALKIIAKKNVALYLSSDMEARIQDAIRIANTLVTNNSIKQTILNDVTNAYIKKDKLEKALSTANKIQSSYARDLAYGLIAQKATSNKTYLKAYKTISKISKPSKRLGLYIKVTCKMLFFGLFKAVSFPFKLTYWGFYYLLAPSRALFRRG
;
A
#
# COMPACT_ATOMS: atom_id res chain seq x y z
N ARG A 1 4.49 18.39 25.53
CA ARG A 1 4.50 16.93 25.27
C ARG A 1 3.85 16.24 26.47
N ARG A 2 2.68 15.59 26.34
CA ARG A 2 2.12 14.78 27.46
C ARG A 2 2.97 13.51 27.58
N SER A 3 3.47 13.23 28.78
CA SER A 3 4.31 12.06 29.06
C SER A 3 3.54 10.75 28.77
N PRO A 4 4.19 9.69 28.23
CA PRO A 4 3.59 8.36 28.07
C PRO A 4 3.07 7.74 29.37
N GLU A 5 3.50 8.25 30.53
CA GLU A 5 3.10 7.75 31.85
C GLU A 5 1.58 7.67 32.03
N HIS A 6 0.81 8.63 31.53
CA HIS A 6 -0.64 8.59 31.64
C HIS A 6 -1.26 7.41 30.87
N LEU A 7 -0.66 7.01 29.74
CA LEU A 7 -1.14 5.87 28.93
C LEU A 7 -0.73 4.53 29.58
N ILE A 8 0.47 4.47 30.15
CA ILE A 8 0.94 3.31 30.92
C ILE A 8 0.06 3.10 32.15
N ASN A 9 -0.24 4.17 32.88
CA ASN A 9 -1.12 4.14 34.05
C ASN A 9 -2.55 3.78 33.65
N ALA A 10 -3.06 4.32 32.54
CA ALA A 10 -4.37 3.92 32.00
C ALA A 10 -4.41 2.42 31.70
N GLY A 11 -3.38 1.85 31.09
CA GLY A 11 -3.28 0.41 30.86
C GLY A 11 -3.32 -0.42 32.15
N ARG A 12 -2.61 0.02 33.20
CA ARG A 12 -2.62 -0.61 34.54
C ARG A 12 -3.97 -0.52 35.24
N VAL A 13 -4.71 0.57 35.05
CA VAL A 13 -6.07 0.71 35.58
C VAL A 13 -7.02 -0.20 34.81
N THR A 14 -6.94 -0.21 33.47
CA THR A 14 -7.77 -1.09 32.63
C THR A 14 -7.53 -2.57 32.92
N SER A 15 -6.31 -2.98 33.30
CA SER A 15 -6.05 -4.38 33.65
C SER A 15 -6.82 -4.86 34.87
N LYS A 16 -7.20 -3.96 35.78
CA LYS A 16 -7.97 -4.26 37.00
C LYS A 16 -9.48 -4.36 36.75
N ILE A 17 -9.97 -4.00 35.56
CA ILE A 17 -11.38 -4.10 35.23
C ILE A 17 -11.76 -5.58 35.07
N ILE A 18 -12.85 -5.96 35.75
CA ILE A 18 -13.40 -7.32 35.74
C ILE A 18 -14.23 -7.54 34.47
N ASP A 19 -15.08 -6.58 34.12
CA ASP A 19 -15.94 -6.69 32.93
C ASP A 19 -15.10 -6.77 31.64
N PRO A 20 -15.19 -7.86 30.87
CA PRO A 20 -14.33 -8.09 29.72
C PRO A 20 -14.66 -7.17 28.54
N GLN A 21 -15.91 -6.73 28.40
CA GLN A 21 -16.33 -5.85 27.30
C GLN A 21 -15.76 -4.44 27.50
N MET A 22 -16.01 -3.84 28.66
CA MET A 22 -15.47 -2.54 29.07
C MET A 22 -13.93 -2.54 29.03
N LYS A 23 -13.30 -3.63 29.49
CA LYS A 23 -11.85 -3.81 29.44
C LYS A 23 -11.31 -3.74 28.01
N ASN A 24 -11.92 -4.48 27.08
CA ASN A 24 -11.50 -4.50 25.68
C ASN A 24 -11.73 -3.15 24.99
N GLU A 25 -12.85 -2.48 25.26
CA GLU A 25 -13.11 -1.15 24.72
C GLU A 25 -12.10 -0.10 25.21
N LEU A 26 -11.76 -0.14 26.49
CA LEU A 26 -10.78 0.77 27.09
C LEU A 26 -9.38 0.53 26.53
N TYR A 27 -8.95 -0.73 26.40
CA TYR A 27 -7.68 -1.03 25.74
C TYR A 27 -7.65 -0.56 24.29
N HIS A 28 -8.74 -0.75 23.54
CA HIS A 28 -8.86 -0.22 22.18
C HIS A 28 -8.74 1.32 22.15
N LYS A 29 -9.44 2.02 23.04
CA LYS A 29 -9.37 3.49 23.17
C LYS A 29 -7.96 3.96 23.58
N ILE A 30 -7.27 3.25 24.45
CA ILE A 30 -5.88 3.58 24.86
C ILE A 30 -4.91 3.37 23.70
N ALA A 31 -5.01 2.23 23.00
CA ALA A 31 -4.22 1.98 21.79
C ALA A 31 -4.43 3.11 20.76
N GLN A 32 -5.66 3.60 20.63
CA GLN A 32 -5.96 4.75 19.78
C GLN A 32 -5.36 6.08 20.28
N LYS A 33 -5.46 6.36 21.57
CA LYS A 33 -4.90 7.59 22.14
C LYS A 33 -3.37 7.60 22.21
N THR A 34 -2.71 6.46 22.00
CA THR A 34 -1.24 6.35 21.96
C THR A 34 -0.65 6.84 20.62
N PHE A 35 -1.47 7.14 19.61
CA PHE A 35 -1.02 7.62 18.29
C PHE A 35 -0.33 8.99 18.22
N PRO A 36 -0.66 10.00 19.07
CA PRO A 36 0.02 11.30 19.02
C PRO A 36 1.43 11.27 19.61
N THR A 37 1.78 10.24 20.39
CA THR A 37 2.98 10.24 21.23
C THR A 37 4.15 9.42 20.65
N ASN A 38 4.02 8.89 19.43
CA ASN A 38 5.05 8.07 18.75
C ASN A 38 5.49 6.80 19.52
N HIS A 39 4.75 6.40 20.57
CA HIS A 39 5.01 5.21 21.40
C HIS A 39 4.29 3.97 20.86
N LEU A 40 4.48 3.68 19.57
CA LEU A 40 3.73 2.60 18.90
C LEU A 40 4.02 1.20 19.45
N GLY A 41 5.22 0.96 20.01
CA GLY A 41 5.52 -0.30 20.69
C GLY A 41 4.67 -0.52 21.94
N HIS A 42 4.32 0.55 22.66
CA HIS A 42 3.40 0.46 23.79
C HIS A 42 1.95 0.24 23.32
N ALA A 43 1.53 0.97 22.29
CA ALA A 43 0.20 0.79 21.68
C ALA A 43 -0.02 -0.66 21.22
N GLU A 44 1.01 -1.27 20.63
CA GLU A 44 0.94 -2.66 20.20
C GLU A 44 0.84 -3.64 21.37
N ARG A 45 1.65 -3.46 22.43
CA ARG A 45 1.54 -4.29 23.64
C ARG A 45 0.13 -4.22 24.22
N ILE A 46 -0.48 -3.03 24.26
CA ILE A 46 -1.86 -2.86 24.71
C ILE A 46 -2.85 -3.55 23.76
N ALA A 47 -2.68 -3.41 22.44
CA ALA A 47 -3.55 -4.07 21.48
C ALA A 47 -3.50 -5.60 21.61
N LEU A 48 -2.35 -6.17 21.98
CA LEU A 48 -2.19 -7.60 22.21
C LEU A 48 -2.93 -8.11 23.46
N LEU A 49 -3.20 -7.24 24.45
CA LEU A 49 -3.97 -7.55 25.66
C LEU A 49 -5.49 -7.62 25.42
N ILE A 50 -5.97 -7.15 24.26
CA ILE A 50 -7.39 -7.22 23.91
C ILE A 50 -7.76 -8.68 23.62
N THR A 51 -8.75 -9.20 24.34
CA THR A 51 -9.22 -10.59 24.14
C THR A 51 -10.24 -10.69 23.01
N ASP A 52 -11.04 -9.65 22.80
CA ASP A 52 -11.95 -9.55 21.66
C ASP A 52 -11.15 -9.48 20.34
N SER A 53 -11.29 -10.52 19.52
CA SER A 53 -10.50 -10.66 18.28
C SER A 53 -10.79 -9.55 17.27
N ARG A 54 -12.03 -9.04 17.22
CA ARG A 54 -12.42 -7.97 16.30
C ARG A 54 -11.75 -6.66 16.69
N LEU A 55 -11.84 -6.26 17.96
CA LEU A 55 -11.23 -5.06 18.51
C LEU A 55 -9.70 -5.13 18.47
N LYS A 56 -9.11 -6.29 18.76
CA LYS A 56 -7.67 -6.54 18.64
C LYS A 56 -7.20 -6.31 17.20
N ASN A 57 -7.87 -6.94 16.24
CA ASN A 57 -7.52 -6.82 14.82
C ASN A 57 -7.69 -5.38 14.31
N MET A 58 -8.74 -4.67 14.77
CA MET A 58 -8.93 -3.24 14.48
C MET A 58 -7.79 -2.38 15.06
N ALA A 59 -7.42 -2.58 16.32
CA ALA A 59 -6.31 -1.85 16.95
C ALA A 59 -5.00 -2.07 16.18
N LEU A 60 -4.65 -3.34 15.89
CA LEU A 60 -3.47 -3.71 15.13
C LEU A 60 -3.46 -3.11 13.72
N LYS A 61 -4.61 -3.10 13.02
CA LYS A 61 -4.75 -2.43 11.72
C LYS A 61 -4.39 -0.95 11.79
N ILE A 62 -4.90 -0.24 12.80
CA ILE A 62 -4.66 1.20 12.92
C ILE A 62 -3.17 1.46 13.25
N ILE A 63 -2.57 0.66 14.12
CA ILE A 63 -1.13 0.73 14.44
C ILE A 63 -0.29 0.50 13.18
N ALA A 64 -0.58 -0.54 12.40
CA ALA A 64 0.13 -0.83 11.15
C ALA A 64 0.01 0.32 10.14
N LYS A 65 -1.19 0.89 9.96
CA LYS A 65 -1.39 2.06 9.09
C LYS A 65 -0.57 3.27 9.55
N LYS A 66 -0.49 3.51 10.85
CA LYS A 66 0.31 4.62 11.41
C LYS A 66 1.81 4.38 11.17
N ASN A 67 2.28 3.16 11.33
CA ASN A 67 3.65 2.76 11.00
C ASN A 67 3.99 3.04 9.52
N VAL A 68 3.08 2.70 8.60
CA VAL A 68 3.22 3.02 7.17
C VAL A 68 3.27 4.54 6.94
N ALA A 69 2.41 5.32 7.61
CA ALA A 69 2.41 6.77 7.49
C ALA A 69 3.70 7.41 8.01
N LEU A 70 4.23 6.94 9.14
CA LEU A 70 5.50 7.40 9.69
C LEU A 70 6.68 7.06 8.77
N TYR A 71 6.68 5.89 8.16
CA TYR A 71 7.67 5.52 7.16
C TYR A 71 7.64 6.50 5.97
N LEU A 72 6.45 6.88 5.50
CA LEU A 72 6.33 7.86 4.42
C LEU A 72 6.88 9.24 4.82
N SER A 73 6.65 9.70 6.07
CA SER A 73 7.05 11.03 6.53
C SER A 73 8.50 11.13 7.01
N SER A 74 9.08 10.06 7.56
CA SER A 74 10.38 10.09 8.27
C SER A 74 11.41 9.07 7.75
N ASP A 75 11.06 8.30 6.72
CA ASP A 75 11.89 7.24 6.12
C ASP A 75 12.40 6.15 7.07
N MET A 76 11.81 6.04 8.26
CA MET A 76 12.20 5.03 9.25
C MET A 76 11.81 3.62 8.79
N GLU A 77 12.75 2.90 8.19
CA GLU A 77 12.56 1.54 7.70
C GLU A 77 12.08 0.57 8.79
N ALA A 78 12.50 0.76 10.05
CA ALA A 78 11.99 -0.02 11.18
C ALA A 78 10.45 0.01 11.28
N ARG A 79 9.82 1.17 10.98
CA ARG A 79 8.36 1.33 11.04
C ARG A 79 7.66 0.50 9.98
N ILE A 80 8.19 0.45 8.76
CA ILE A 80 7.56 -0.34 7.70
C ILE A 80 7.71 -1.85 7.98
N GLN A 81 8.81 -2.28 8.59
CA GLN A 81 8.97 -3.66 9.05
C GLN A 81 8.00 -4.02 10.18
N ASP A 82 7.75 -3.11 11.12
CA ASP A 82 6.72 -3.29 12.15
C ASP A 82 5.33 -3.47 11.52
N ALA A 83 4.97 -2.69 10.50
CA ALA A 83 3.69 -2.87 9.80
C ALA A 83 3.56 -4.24 9.14
N ILE A 84 4.63 -4.75 8.53
CA ILE A 84 4.68 -6.10 7.94
C ILE A 84 4.55 -7.17 9.02
N ARG A 85 5.27 -7.02 10.13
CA ARG A 85 5.19 -7.94 11.27
C ARG A 85 3.78 -8.01 11.82
N ILE A 86 3.14 -6.87 12.05
CA ILE A 86 1.73 -6.80 12.49
C ILE A 86 0.82 -7.51 11.47
N ALA A 87 0.98 -7.26 10.16
CA ALA A 87 0.18 -7.94 9.15
C ALA A 87 0.31 -9.47 9.22
N ASN A 88 1.50 -9.99 9.55
CA ASN A 88 1.74 -11.42 9.71
C ASN A 88 1.12 -12.00 10.99
N THR A 89 0.94 -11.21 12.05
CA THR A 89 0.23 -11.65 13.27
C THR A 89 -1.27 -11.87 13.03
N LEU A 90 -1.85 -11.24 12.00
CA LEU A 90 -3.28 -11.30 11.67
C LEU A 90 -3.66 -12.55 10.85
N VAL A 91 -3.14 -13.72 11.22
CA VAL A 91 -3.27 -14.99 10.46
C VAL A 91 -4.73 -15.33 10.10
N THR A 92 -5.67 -15.05 11.00
CA THR A 92 -7.09 -15.37 10.81
C THR A 92 -7.89 -14.31 10.06
N ASN A 93 -7.37 -13.07 9.94
CA ASN A 93 -8.09 -11.97 9.28
C ASN A 93 -7.42 -11.55 7.97
N ASN A 94 -7.67 -12.37 6.94
CA ASN A 94 -7.08 -12.20 5.62
C ASN A 94 -7.41 -10.85 4.98
N SER A 95 -8.61 -10.31 5.21
CA SER A 95 -9.01 -9.01 4.65
C SER A 95 -8.16 -7.85 5.20
N ILE A 96 -7.98 -7.80 6.54
CA ILE A 96 -7.16 -6.76 7.17
C ILE A 96 -5.68 -6.93 6.80
N LYS A 97 -5.19 -8.18 6.83
CA LYS A 97 -3.81 -8.50 6.42
C LYS A 97 -3.51 -8.00 5.00
N GLN A 98 -4.39 -8.31 4.04
CA GLN A 98 -4.24 -7.85 2.65
C GLN A 98 -4.27 -6.33 2.53
N THR A 99 -5.13 -5.66 3.30
CA THR A 99 -5.19 -4.18 3.34
C THR A 99 -3.84 -3.60 3.78
N ILE A 100 -3.27 -4.12 4.86
CA ILE A 100 -1.97 -3.63 5.38
C ILE A 100 -0.85 -3.89 4.37
N LEU A 101 -0.79 -5.09 3.77
CA LEU A 101 0.22 -5.41 2.77
C LEU A 101 0.11 -4.53 1.52
N ASN A 102 -1.11 -4.18 1.10
CA ASN A 102 -1.32 -3.21 0.02
C ASN A 102 -0.82 -1.81 0.41
N ASP A 103 -1.13 -1.35 1.62
CA ASP A 103 -0.65 -0.04 2.12
C ASP A 103 0.88 0.01 2.18
N VAL A 104 1.52 -1.06 2.66
CA VAL A 104 2.99 -1.22 2.68
C VAL A 104 3.56 -1.20 1.27
N THR A 105 2.96 -1.98 0.36
CA THR A 105 3.40 -2.05 -1.05
C THR A 105 3.34 -0.67 -1.70
N ASN A 106 2.23 0.04 -1.53
CA ASN A 106 2.06 1.40 -2.01
C ASN A 106 3.09 2.37 -1.42
N ALA A 107 3.42 2.21 -0.14
CA ALA A 107 4.43 3.05 0.49
C ALA A 107 5.83 2.81 -0.09
N TYR A 108 6.20 1.56 -0.38
CA TYR A 108 7.45 1.27 -1.09
C TYR A 108 7.46 1.84 -2.51
N ILE A 109 6.35 1.76 -3.25
CA ILE A 109 6.21 2.36 -4.59
C ILE A 109 6.42 3.89 -4.53
N LYS A 110 5.82 4.57 -3.55
CA LYS A 110 5.97 6.02 -3.35
C LYS A 110 7.42 6.42 -3.06
N LYS A 111 8.16 5.57 -2.34
CA LYS A 111 9.58 5.75 -2.01
C LYS A 111 10.53 5.15 -3.05
N ASP A 112 10.01 4.73 -4.20
CA ASP A 112 10.77 4.14 -5.30
C ASP A 112 11.51 2.83 -5.00
N LYS A 113 11.17 2.16 -3.89
CA LYS A 113 11.74 0.87 -3.47
C LYS A 113 11.02 -0.30 -4.16
N LEU A 114 11.09 -0.37 -5.49
CA LEU A 114 10.29 -1.28 -6.31
C LEU A 114 10.51 -2.78 -6.01
N GLU A 115 11.73 -3.21 -5.71
CA GLU A 115 12.01 -4.61 -5.36
C GLU A 115 11.34 -5.01 -4.04
N LYS A 116 11.34 -4.12 -3.04
CA LYS A 116 10.64 -4.33 -1.76
C LYS A 116 9.12 -4.32 -1.95
N ALA A 117 8.62 -3.44 -2.81
CA ALA A 117 7.20 -3.42 -3.20
C ALA A 117 6.80 -4.77 -3.84
N LEU A 118 7.62 -5.30 -4.75
CA LEU A 118 7.36 -6.57 -5.42
C LEU A 118 7.38 -7.75 -4.43
N SER A 119 8.37 -7.81 -3.55
CA SER A 119 8.44 -8.82 -2.50
C SER A 119 7.20 -8.80 -1.58
N THR A 120 6.72 -7.60 -1.25
CA THR A 120 5.49 -7.45 -0.45
C THR A 120 4.24 -7.86 -1.22
N ALA A 121 4.13 -7.47 -2.50
CA ALA A 121 3.01 -7.85 -3.36
C ALA A 121 2.88 -9.37 -3.52
N ASN A 122 4.01 -10.10 -3.60
CA ASN A 122 4.01 -11.57 -3.66
C ASN A 122 3.37 -12.22 -2.42
N LYS A 123 3.40 -11.56 -1.26
CA LYS A 123 2.80 -12.06 -0.01
C LYS A 123 1.28 -11.87 0.06
N ILE A 124 0.69 -11.15 -0.90
CA ILE A 124 -0.76 -10.95 -0.98
C ILE A 124 -1.40 -12.22 -1.54
N GLN A 125 -2.32 -12.80 -0.76
CA GLN A 125 -3.02 -14.03 -1.14
C GLN A 125 -4.08 -13.80 -2.21
N SER A 126 -4.89 -12.73 -2.08
CA SER A 126 -5.91 -12.40 -3.07
C SER A 126 -5.27 -12.10 -4.41
N SER A 127 -5.58 -12.91 -5.42
CA SER A 127 -5.11 -12.71 -6.80
C SER A 127 -5.50 -11.35 -7.34
N TYR A 128 -6.72 -10.89 -7.05
CA TYR A 128 -7.20 -9.57 -7.47
C TYR A 128 -6.36 -8.44 -6.86
N ALA A 129 -6.14 -8.47 -5.54
CA ALA A 129 -5.36 -7.44 -4.85
C ALA A 129 -3.89 -7.47 -5.29
N ARG A 130 -3.33 -8.67 -5.48
CA ARG A 130 -1.97 -8.86 -5.98
C ARG A 130 -1.79 -8.33 -7.41
N ASP A 131 -2.72 -8.61 -8.30
CA ASP A 131 -2.72 -8.10 -9.67
C ASP A 131 -2.78 -6.56 -9.71
N LEU A 132 -3.56 -5.95 -8.81
CA LEU A 132 -3.59 -4.49 -8.66
C LEU A 132 -2.24 -3.94 -8.22
N ALA A 133 -1.61 -4.57 -7.21
CA ALA A 133 -0.30 -4.18 -6.73
C ALA A 133 0.77 -4.28 -7.84
N TYR A 134 0.81 -5.39 -8.59
CA TYR A 134 1.70 -5.53 -9.74
C TYR A 134 1.46 -4.46 -10.82
N GLY A 135 0.20 -4.12 -11.08
CA GLY A 135 -0.13 -3.04 -12.01
C GLY A 135 0.45 -1.69 -11.58
N LEU A 136 0.37 -1.35 -10.29
CA LEU A 136 0.94 -0.11 -9.74
C LEU A 136 2.48 -0.11 -9.80
N ILE A 137 3.11 -1.24 -9.44
CA ILE A 137 4.57 -1.40 -9.53
C ILE A 137 5.04 -1.23 -10.98
N ALA A 138 4.36 -1.88 -11.93
CA ALA A 138 4.69 -1.77 -13.35
C ALA A 138 4.54 -0.34 -13.89
N GLN A 139 3.48 0.38 -13.49
CA GLN A 139 3.28 1.78 -13.87
C GLN A 139 4.38 2.70 -13.32
N LYS A 140 4.79 2.47 -12.07
CA LYS A 140 5.91 3.22 -11.47
C LYS A 140 7.23 2.89 -12.16
N ALA A 141 7.53 1.61 -12.40
CA ALA A 141 8.71 1.16 -13.15
C ALA A 141 8.77 1.79 -14.56
N THR A 142 7.62 1.90 -15.24
CA THR A 142 7.50 2.54 -16.55
C THR A 142 7.78 4.05 -16.46
N SER A 143 7.32 4.70 -15.40
CA SER A 143 7.58 6.13 -15.18
C SER A 143 9.06 6.40 -14.89
N ASN A 144 9.76 5.44 -14.30
CA ASN A 144 11.21 5.47 -14.11
C ASN A 144 11.99 5.02 -15.36
N LYS A 145 11.32 4.81 -16.51
CA LYS A 145 11.91 4.32 -17.77
C LYS A 145 12.58 2.93 -17.66
N THR A 146 12.28 2.18 -16.60
CA THR A 146 12.73 0.80 -16.41
C THR A 146 11.77 -0.19 -17.07
N TYR A 147 11.60 -0.08 -18.39
CA TYR A 147 10.58 -0.81 -19.15
C TYR A 147 10.69 -2.33 -18.99
N LEU A 148 11.90 -2.89 -19.01
CA LEU A 148 12.11 -4.33 -18.84
C LEU A 148 11.60 -4.83 -17.47
N LYS A 149 11.77 -4.04 -16.39
CA LYS A 149 11.19 -4.35 -15.08
C LYS A 149 9.67 -4.25 -15.10
N ALA A 150 9.11 -3.27 -15.81
CA ALA A 150 7.67 -3.13 -15.96
C ALA A 150 7.07 -4.35 -16.67
N TYR A 151 7.66 -4.80 -17.80
CA TYR A 151 7.22 -5.99 -18.53
C TYR A 151 7.28 -7.26 -17.65
N LYS A 152 8.42 -7.48 -16.96
CA LYS A 152 8.57 -8.61 -16.02
C LYS A 152 7.57 -8.59 -14.86
N THR A 153 7.10 -7.40 -14.46
CA THR A 153 6.08 -7.29 -13.41
C THR A 153 4.69 -7.55 -13.96
N ILE A 154 4.39 -7.04 -15.16
CA ILE A 154 3.11 -7.26 -15.84
C ILE A 154 2.90 -8.74 -16.14
N SER A 155 3.94 -9.48 -16.53
CA SER A 155 3.83 -10.91 -16.82
C SER A 155 3.34 -11.74 -15.62
N LYS A 156 3.53 -11.26 -14.39
CA LYS A 156 3.05 -11.89 -13.15
C LYS A 156 1.55 -11.70 -12.89
N ILE A 157 0.88 -10.81 -13.61
CA ILE A 157 -0.55 -10.52 -13.45
C ILE A 157 -1.37 -11.69 -13.97
N SER A 158 -2.27 -12.23 -13.15
CA SER A 158 -3.06 -13.41 -13.51
C SER A 158 -4.04 -13.12 -14.64
N LYS A 159 -4.78 -12.01 -14.58
CA LYS A 159 -5.85 -11.72 -15.56
C LYS A 159 -5.29 -11.26 -16.93
N PRO A 160 -5.53 -11.98 -18.04
CA PRO A 160 -4.97 -11.65 -19.35
C PRO A 160 -5.37 -10.27 -19.88
N SER A 161 -6.64 -9.87 -19.72
CA SER A 161 -7.10 -8.57 -20.21
C SER A 161 -6.44 -7.39 -19.49
N LYS A 162 -6.24 -7.51 -18.17
CA LYS A 162 -5.46 -6.51 -17.39
C LYS A 162 -4.01 -6.46 -17.86
N ARG A 163 -3.42 -7.62 -18.12
CA ARG A 163 -2.04 -7.77 -18.59
C ARG A 163 -1.84 -7.07 -19.94
N LEU A 164 -2.69 -7.39 -20.92
CA LEU A 164 -2.65 -6.78 -22.26
C LEU A 164 -2.80 -5.26 -22.18
N GLY A 165 -3.79 -4.77 -21.43
CA GLY A 165 -4.02 -3.33 -21.27
C GLY A 165 -2.82 -2.60 -20.65
N LEU A 166 -2.09 -3.24 -19.73
CA LEU A 166 -0.86 -2.67 -19.18
C LEU A 166 0.31 -2.73 -20.18
N TYR A 167 0.49 -3.82 -20.92
CA TYR A 167 1.52 -3.90 -21.95
C TYR A 167 1.36 -2.78 -22.99
N ILE A 168 0.14 -2.57 -23.49
CA ILE A 168 -0.18 -1.48 -24.43
C ILE A 168 0.20 -0.12 -23.82
N LYS A 169 -0.16 0.14 -22.55
CA LYS A 169 0.21 1.39 -21.88
C LYS A 169 1.73 1.59 -21.79
N VAL A 170 2.48 0.53 -21.48
CA VAL A 170 3.95 0.58 -21.38
C VAL A 170 4.58 0.81 -22.75
N THR A 171 4.16 0.07 -23.78
CA THR A 171 4.68 0.23 -25.15
C THR A 171 4.37 1.61 -25.70
N CYS A 172 3.14 2.11 -25.55
CA CYS A 172 2.79 3.48 -25.95
C CYS A 172 3.70 4.48 -25.24
N LYS A 173 3.84 4.40 -23.91
CA LYS A 173 4.71 5.32 -23.16
C LYS A 173 6.18 5.22 -23.62
N MET A 174 6.68 4.02 -23.92
CA MET A 174 8.02 3.82 -24.48
C MET A 174 8.18 4.46 -25.86
N LEU A 175 7.22 4.27 -26.77
CA LEU A 175 7.24 4.86 -28.12
C LEU A 175 7.17 6.38 -28.05
N PHE A 176 6.29 6.96 -27.23
CA PHE A 176 6.23 8.40 -27.03
C PHE A 176 7.57 8.97 -26.52
N PHE A 177 8.19 8.38 -25.50
CA PHE A 177 9.49 8.88 -25.01
C PHE A 177 10.67 8.58 -25.93
N GLY A 178 10.61 7.50 -26.72
CA GLY A 178 11.63 7.12 -27.70
C GLY A 178 11.60 8.03 -28.94
N LEU A 179 10.42 8.33 -29.49
CA LEU A 179 10.26 9.24 -30.62
C LEU A 179 10.75 10.66 -30.28
N PHE A 180 10.45 11.19 -29.08
CA PHE A 180 10.88 12.54 -28.72
C PHE A 180 12.40 12.69 -28.49
N LYS A 181 13.12 11.60 -28.18
CA LYS A 181 14.60 11.64 -28.16
C LYS A 181 15.20 11.63 -29.56
N ALA A 182 14.55 10.97 -30.52
CA ALA A 182 15.01 10.93 -31.91
C ALA A 182 14.58 12.17 -32.72
N VAL A 183 13.49 12.84 -32.31
CA VAL A 183 12.90 14.00 -32.99
C VAL A 183 13.13 15.29 -32.20
N SER A 184 14.31 15.47 -31.59
CA SER A 184 14.83 16.82 -31.30
C SER A 184 15.29 17.51 -32.60
N PHE A 185 14.46 17.41 -33.64
CA PHE A 185 14.52 18.17 -34.88
C PHE A 185 13.46 19.27 -34.79
N PRO A 186 13.73 20.49 -35.29
CA PRO A 186 12.93 21.67 -35.02
C PRO A 186 11.68 21.67 -35.92
N PHE A 187 10.71 20.80 -35.66
CA PHE A 187 9.42 20.89 -36.33
C PHE A 187 8.33 21.23 -35.33
N LYS A 188 7.93 22.51 -35.38
CA LYS A 188 6.67 23.04 -34.84
C LYS A 188 5.50 22.28 -35.47
N LEU A 189 5.16 21.12 -34.93
CA LEU A 189 3.92 20.43 -35.27
C LEU A 189 2.85 20.87 -34.28
N THR A 190 1.89 21.63 -34.79
CA THR A 190 0.74 22.13 -34.06
C THR A 190 -0.07 20.96 -33.50
N TYR A 191 -0.44 21.12 -32.23
CA TYR A 191 -1.05 20.18 -31.29
C TYR A 191 -2.32 19.42 -31.77
N TRP A 192 -2.84 19.72 -32.96
CA TRP A 192 -4.10 19.19 -33.49
C TRP A 192 -3.98 17.83 -34.21
N GLY A 193 -2.83 17.52 -34.82
CA GLY A 193 -2.67 16.28 -35.60
C GLY A 193 -2.67 14.99 -34.78
N PHE A 194 -2.20 15.04 -33.53
CA PHE A 194 -2.14 13.84 -32.67
C PHE A 194 -3.49 13.49 -32.03
N TYR A 195 -4.41 14.45 -31.90
CA TYR A 195 -5.72 14.24 -31.28
C TYR A 195 -6.65 13.37 -32.17
N TYR A 196 -6.49 13.47 -33.49
CA TYR A 196 -7.28 12.67 -34.44
C TYR A 196 -6.80 11.22 -34.57
N LEU A 197 -5.53 10.93 -34.30
CA LEU A 197 -5.00 9.56 -34.39
C LEU A 197 -5.45 8.65 -33.23
N LEU A 198 -5.86 9.23 -32.09
CA LEU A 198 -6.33 8.51 -30.90
C LEU A 198 -7.86 8.47 -30.77
N ALA A 199 -8.59 9.14 -31.66
CA ALA A 199 -10.05 9.16 -31.66
C ALA A 199 -10.75 7.81 -31.94
N PRO A 200 -10.20 6.81 -32.68
CA PRO A 200 -10.96 5.60 -32.98
C PRO A 200 -11.10 4.62 -31.80
N SER A 201 -10.32 4.77 -30.73
CA SER A 201 -10.34 3.80 -29.62
C SER A 201 -11.57 3.91 -28.70
N ARG A 202 -12.38 4.97 -28.80
CA ARG A 202 -13.62 5.12 -28.00
C ARG A 202 -14.85 4.45 -28.63
N ALA A 203 -14.81 4.08 -29.91
CA ALA A 203 -15.95 3.47 -30.59
C ALA A 203 -16.06 1.94 -30.38
N LEU A 204 -14.96 1.27 -30.00
CA LEU A 204 -14.88 -0.20 -29.94
C LEU A 204 -15.34 -0.84 -28.60
N PHE A 205 -15.80 -0.06 -27.61
CA PHE A 205 -16.29 -0.59 -26.31
C PHE A 205 -17.77 -0.28 -26.02
N ARG A 206 -18.56 0.03 -27.06
CA ARG A 206 -20.04 0.05 -26.98
C ARG A 206 -20.63 -0.86 -28.06
N ARG A 207 -20.59 -2.17 -27.81
CA ARG A 207 -21.59 -3.20 -28.22
C ARG A 207 -20.98 -4.59 -28.02
N GLY A 208 -21.72 -5.45 -27.33
CA GLY A 208 -21.35 -6.81 -26.94
C GLY A 208 -21.66 -7.02 -25.47
#